data_AF-A0A821ZD65-F1
#
_entry.id   AF-A0A821ZD65-F1
#
_cell.length_a   1.000
_cell.length_b   1.000
_cell.length_c   1.000
_cell.angle_alpha   90.00
_cell.angle_beta   90.00
_cell.angle_gamma   90.00
#
_symmetry.space_group_name_H-M   'P 1'
#
loop_
_entity.id
_entity.type
_entity.pdbx_description
1 polymer ?
#
loop_
_entity_poly.entity_id
_entity_poly.type
_entity_poly.pdbx_seq_one_letter_code
_entity_poly.pdbx_strand_id
1 'polypeptide(L)'
;MHPPKTKGVGECIKELNETYGDLSGIEQKLKTNLITGISSDETDLAIRIVVFGRYEIPKQLPTTFFCLMFDALKNQTLVTLIICAIISFVLSLYHPSGETFEAKVFYMIHNIIKN
;
A
#
# COMPACT_ATOMS: atom_id res chain seq x y z
N MET A 1 1.72 -10.79 11.67
CA MET A 1 0.77 -10.97 10.55
C MET A 1 1.16 -12.25 9.83
N HIS A 2 0.57 -13.39 10.19
CA HIS A 2 0.90 -14.69 9.60
C HIS A 2 0.07 -14.86 8.31
N PRO A 3 0.66 -15.30 7.18
CA PRO A 3 -0.14 -15.53 5.97
C PRO A 3 -1.19 -16.62 6.26
N PRO A 4 -2.44 -16.47 5.75
CA PRO A 4 -3.46 -17.49 5.94
C PRO A 4 -2.98 -18.76 5.24
N LYS A 5 -2.82 -19.84 6.02
CA LYS A 5 -2.64 -21.18 5.45
C LYS A 5 -3.86 -21.45 4.57
N THR A 6 -3.65 -21.80 3.30
CA THR A 6 -4.72 -22.22 2.40
C THR A 6 -5.28 -23.54 2.92
N LYS A 7 -6.32 -23.46 3.75
CA LYS A 7 -7.01 -24.62 4.33
C LYS A 7 -7.66 -25.41 3.19
N GLY A 8 -7.59 -26.74 3.29
CA GLY A 8 -8.26 -27.63 2.33
C GLY A 8 -9.78 -27.53 2.45
N VAL A 9 -10.51 -27.83 1.37
CA VAL A 9 -11.98 -27.69 1.31
C VAL A 9 -12.69 -28.38 2.49
N GLY A 10 -12.23 -29.57 2.90
CA GLY A 10 -12.79 -30.29 4.04
C GLY A 10 -12.57 -29.61 5.40
N GLU A 11 -11.47 -28.90 5.58
CA GLU A 11 -11.19 -28.15 6.82
C GLU A 11 -12.02 -26.87 6.87
N CYS A 12 -12.22 -26.21 5.72
CA CYS A 12 -13.12 -25.06 5.59
C CYS A 12 -14.58 -25.43 5.92
N ILE A 13 -15.07 -26.59 5.42
CA ILE A 13 -16.43 -27.07 5.72
C ILE A 13 -16.59 -27.35 7.22
N LYS A 14 -15.55 -27.90 7.86
CA LYS A 14 -15.57 -28.18 9.29
C LYS A 14 -15.64 -26.90 10.13
N GLU A 15 -14.79 -25.92 9.82
CA GLU A 15 -14.78 -24.61 10.48
C GLU A 15 -16.09 -23.83 10.24
N LEU A 16 -16.67 -23.93 9.04
CA LEU A 16 -17.97 -23.36 8.71
C LEU A 16 -19.08 -23.95 9.59
N ASN A 17 -19.10 -25.27 9.73
CA ASN A 17 -20.10 -25.97 10.52
C ASN A 17 -19.95 -25.66 12.02
N GLU A 18 -18.73 -25.64 12.53
CA GLU A 18 -18.43 -25.28 13.92
C GLU A 18 -18.76 -23.81 14.26
N THR A 19 -18.49 -22.88 13.34
CA THR A 19 -18.65 -21.44 13.59
C THR A 19 -20.07 -20.94 13.33
N TYR A 20 -20.74 -21.49 12.31
CA TYR A 20 -22.01 -20.97 11.82
C TYR A 20 -23.16 -21.97 11.87
N GLY A 21 -22.92 -23.24 12.24
CA GLY A 21 -23.98 -24.25 12.30
C GLY A 21 -24.50 -24.63 10.91
N ASP A 22 -23.58 -24.82 9.96
CA ASP A 22 -23.82 -25.18 8.56
C ASP A 22 -24.41 -24.03 7.71
N LEU A 23 -24.64 -24.29 6.42
CA LEU A 23 -25.21 -23.34 5.45
C LEU A 23 -26.54 -22.74 5.92
N SER A 24 -27.35 -23.50 6.66
CA SER A 24 -28.62 -23.03 7.23
C SER A 24 -28.43 -21.91 8.25
N GLY A 25 -27.41 -21.98 9.10
CA GLY A 25 -27.13 -20.92 10.07
C GLY A 25 -26.59 -19.64 9.43
N ILE A 26 -25.94 -19.75 8.27
CA ILE A 26 -25.53 -18.62 7.44
C ILE A 26 -26.76 -17.96 6.79
N GLU A 27 -27.66 -18.76 6.23
CA GLU A 27 -28.94 -18.31 5.65
C GLU A 27 -29.72 -17.45 6.67
N GLN A 28 -29.84 -17.95 7.90
CA GLN A 28 -30.57 -17.28 8.98
C GLN A 28 -29.86 -15.99 9.44
N LYS A 29 -28.53 -15.99 9.56
CA LYS A 29 -27.75 -14.81 9.97
C LYS A 29 -27.78 -13.70 8.93
N LEU A 30 -27.74 -14.06 7.64
CA LEU A 30 -27.77 -13.09 6.54
C LEU A 30 -29.18 -12.77 6.03
N LYS A 31 -30.23 -13.40 6.59
CA LYS A 31 -31.64 -13.28 6.12
C LYS A 31 -31.74 -13.34 4.59
N THR A 32 -31.02 -14.27 3.97
CA THR A 32 -30.90 -14.36 2.51
C THR A 32 -31.13 -15.80 2.11
N ASN A 33 -31.93 -16.06 1.08
CA ASN A 33 -32.15 -17.42 0.59
C ASN A 33 -30.97 -17.89 -0.27
N LEU A 34 -30.49 -19.12 -0.06
CA LEU A 34 -29.32 -19.67 -0.78
C LEU A 34 -29.60 -19.94 -2.28
N ILE A 35 -30.86 -20.07 -2.67
CA ILE A 35 -31.29 -20.44 -4.04
C ILE A 35 -31.84 -19.21 -4.79
N THR A 36 -32.68 -18.41 -4.14
CA THR A 36 -33.34 -17.25 -4.74
C THR A 36 -32.66 -15.92 -4.41
N GLY A 37 -31.72 -15.91 -3.46
CA GLY A 37 -30.99 -14.71 -3.07
C GLY A 37 -31.78 -13.78 -2.15
N ILE A 38 -31.52 -12.48 -2.29
CA ILE A 38 -32.16 -11.41 -1.50
C ILE A 38 -33.47 -11.04 -2.17
N SER A 39 -34.53 -10.81 -1.40
CA SER A 39 -35.78 -10.31 -1.96
C SER A 39 -35.56 -8.96 -2.66
N SER A 40 -36.12 -8.79 -3.85
CA SER A 40 -36.05 -7.53 -4.61
C SER A 40 -37.09 -6.50 -4.14
N ASP A 41 -37.77 -6.76 -3.03
CA ASP A 41 -38.71 -5.84 -2.43
C ASP A 41 -37.97 -4.63 -1.83
N GLU A 42 -38.36 -3.42 -2.22
CA GLU A 42 -37.71 -2.19 -1.75
C GLU A 42 -37.84 -2.02 -0.23
N THR A 43 -38.91 -2.57 0.36
CA THR A 43 -39.13 -2.55 1.82
C THR A 43 -38.11 -3.42 2.56
N ASP A 44 -37.86 -4.64 2.06
CA ASP A 44 -36.87 -5.56 2.62
C ASP A 44 -35.44 -5.01 2.47
N LEU A 45 -35.14 -4.38 1.32
CA LEU A 45 -33.85 -3.72 1.08
C LEU A 45 -33.62 -2.54 2.03
N ALA A 46 -34.64 -1.71 2.28
CA ALA A 46 -34.56 -0.59 3.20
C ALA A 46 -34.28 -1.05 4.64
N ILE A 47 -34.96 -2.10 5.10
CA ILE A 47 -34.72 -2.70 6.43
C ILE A 47 -33.30 -3.27 6.50
N ARG A 48 -32.83 -3.92 5.43
CA ARG A 48 -31.49 -4.51 5.37
C ARG A 48 -30.40 -3.45 5.47
N ILE A 49 -30.58 -2.29 4.84
CA ILE A 49 -29.67 -1.15 4.96
C ILE A 49 -29.59 -0.64 6.41
N VAL A 50 -30.71 -0.61 7.13
CA VAL A 50 -30.73 -0.20 8.55
C VAL A 50 -30.03 -1.23 9.45
N VAL A 51 -30.21 -2.52 9.18
CA VAL A 51 -29.68 -3.61 10.03
C VAL A 51 -28.19 -3.91 9.77
N PHE A 52 -27.76 -3.92 8.51
CA PHE A 52 -26.38 -4.29 8.13
C PHE A 52 -25.49 -3.06 7.85
N GLY A 53 -26.07 -1.86 7.85
CA GLY A 53 -25.42 -0.65 7.37
C GLY A 53 -25.45 -0.54 5.86
N ARG A 54 -25.32 0.69 5.36
CA ARG A 54 -25.05 0.91 3.92
C ARG A 54 -23.69 0.33 3.59
N TYR A 55 -23.56 -0.30 2.43
CA TYR A 55 -22.28 -0.62 1.82
C TYR A 55 -21.60 0.66 1.31
N GLU A 56 -21.30 1.56 2.22
CA GLU A 56 -20.54 2.76 1.95
C GLU A 56 -19.17 2.55 2.56
N ILE A 57 -18.18 2.39 1.67
CA ILE A 57 -16.78 2.43 2.06
C ILE A 57 -16.58 3.80 2.72
N PRO A 58 -16.20 3.86 4.01
CA PRO A 58 -15.98 5.13 4.68
C PRO A 58 -14.95 5.91 3.87
N LYS A 59 -15.35 7.06 3.33
CA LYS A 59 -14.50 7.90 2.50
C LYS A 59 -13.31 8.31 3.36
N GLN A 60 -12.15 7.72 3.08
CA GLN A 60 -10.90 8.15 3.71
C GLN A 60 -10.72 9.63 3.37
N LEU A 61 -10.49 10.48 4.38
CA LEU A 61 -10.31 11.91 4.15
C LEU A 61 -9.19 12.08 3.11
N PRO A 62 -9.38 12.96 2.10
CA PRO A 62 -8.41 13.09 1.03
C PRO A 62 -7.06 13.50 1.63
N THR A 63 -6.04 12.66 1.42
CA THR A 63 -4.67 12.98 1.80
C THR A 63 -4.20 14.15 0.95
N THR A 64 -3.87 15.27 1.59
CA THR A 64 -3.41 16.47 0.89
C THR A 64 -1.98 16.26 0.36
N PHE A 65 -1.62 16.97 -0.71
CA PHE A 65 -0.31 16.86 -1.37
C PHE A 65 0.87 17.01 -0.39
N PHE A 66 0.78 17.94 0.56
CA PHE A 66 1.82 18.13 1.57
C PHE A 66 1.92 16.94 2.53
N CYS A 67 0.81 16.32 2.92
CA CYS A 67 0.83 15.11 3.75
C CYS A 67 1.54 13.96 3.02
N LEU A 68 1.28 13.81 1.72
CA LEU A 68 1.96 12.82 0.87
C LEU A 68 3.45 13.12 0.72
N MET A 69 3.84 14.39 0.58
CA MET A 69 5.26 14.76 0.56
C MET A 69 5.94 14.46 1.90
N PHE A 70 5.31 14.75 3.04
CA PHE A 70 5.84 14.40 4.37
C PHE A 70 5.90 12.89 4.61
N ASP A 71 4.97 12.13 4.03
CA ASP A 71 4.99 10.68 4.06
C ASP A 71 6.15 10.12 3.21
N ALA A 72 6.34 10.66 2.00
CA ALA A 72 7.46 10.32 1.13
C ALA A 72 8.83 10.72 1.72
N LEU A 73 8.88 11.82 2.48
CA LEU A 73 10.07 12.28 3.21
C LEU A 73 10.51 11.33 4.33
N LYS A 74 9.64 10.44 4.82
CA LYS A 74 10.01 9.40 5.80
C LYS A 74 10.63 8.16 5.15
N ASN A 75 10.70 8.11 3.81
CA ASN A 75 11.26 6.97 3.10
C ASN A 75 12.81 7.03 3.14
N GLN A 76 13.43 5.93 3.57
CA GLN A 76 14.90 5.83 3.71
C GLN A 76 15.63 6.10 2.39
N THR A 77 15.04 5.77 1.24
CA THR A 77 15.62 6.03 -0.08
C THR A 77 15.66 7.54 -0.40
N LEU A 78 14.55 8.26 -0.14
CA LEU A 78 14.48 9.70 -0.42
C LEU A 78 15.39 10.50 0.51
N VAL A 79 15.46 10.12 1.78
CA VAL A 79 16.39 10.72 2.76
C VAL A 79 17.84 10.54 2.34
N THR A 80 18.22 9.34 1.87
CA THR A 80 19.59 9.07 1.39
C THR A 80 19.95 9.95 0.19
N LEU A 81 19.02 10.12 -0.76
CA LEU A 81 19.22 11.01 -1.92
C LEU A 81 19.43 12.47 -1.52
N ILE A 82 18.67 12.97 -0.54
CA ILE A 82 18.85 14.33 0.00
C ILE A 82 20.24 14.48 0.64
N ILE A 83 20.67 13.51 1.45
CA ILE A 83 21.99 13.55 2.09
C ILE A 83 23.10 13.54 1.04
N CYS A 84 23.01 12.67 0.03
CA CYS A 84 23.97 12.64 -1.08
C CYS A 84 24.03 13.99 -1.81
N ALA A 85 22.86 14.59 -2.12
CA ALA A 85 22.79 15.89 -2.78
C ALA A 85 23.42 17.01 -1.93
N ILE A 86 23.19 17.02 -0.61
CA ILE A 86 23.79 17.99 0.31
C ILE A 86 25.32 17.81 0.33
N ILE A 87 25.82 16.58 0.44
CA ILE A 87 27.27 16.32 0.43
C ILE A 87 27.88 16.77 -0.90
N SER A 88 27.26 16.44 -2.04
CA SER A 88 27.70 16.90 -3.36
C SER A 88 27.69 18.43 -3.47
N PHE A 89 26.69 19.10 -2.90
CA PHE A 89 26.58 20.55 -2.91
C PHE A 89 27.65 21.23 -2.03
N VAL A 90 27.85 20.74 -0.80
CA VAL A 90 28.86 21.27 0.13
C VAL A 90 30.27 21.07 -0.43
N LEU A 91 30.56 19.91 -1.04
CA LEU A 91 31.83 19.70 -1.74
C LEU A 91 31.99 20.64 -2.95
N SER A 92 30.91 20.96 -3.65
CA SER A 92 30.92 21.95 -4.73
C SER A 92 31.22 23.38 -4.25
N LEU A 93 30.83 23.72 -3.02
CA LEU A 93 31.09 25.05 -2.43
C LEU A 93 32.44 25.14 -1.71
N TYR A 94 33.02 24.02 -1.28
CA TYR A 94 34.37 23.96 -0.69
C TYR A 94 35.51 24.13 -1.71
N HIS A 95 35.18 24.63 -2.90
CA HIS A 95 36.06 24.72 -4.05
C HIS A 95 36.46 26.18 -4.31
N PRO A 96 37.48 26.75 -3.64
CA PRO A 96 37.94 28.12 -3.92
C PRO A 96 38.74 28.25 -5.22
N SER A 97 39.05 27.16 -5.95
CA SER A 97 39.83 27.22 -7.20
C SER A 97 39.44 26.09 -8.17
N GLY A 98 38.41 26.37 -8.99
CA GLY A 98 37.67 25.51 -9.93
C GLY A 98 38.40 24.46 -10.79
N GLU A 99 38.98 23.42 -10.18
CA GLU A 99 39.38 22.18 -10.84
C GLU A 99 38.44 21.03 -10.46
N THR A 100 37.33 20.93 -11.19
CA THR A 100 36.40 19.79 -11.16
C THR A 100 37.18 18.47 -11.25
N PHE A 101 37.05 17.61 -10.23
CA PHE A 101 37.75 16.33 -10.11
C PHE A 101 37.64 15.47 -11.38
N GLU A 102 36.46 15.49 -12.02
CA GLU A 102 36.20 14.83 -13.31
C GLU A 102 37.16 15.29 -14.43
N ALA A 103 37.44 16.60 -14.53
CA ALA A 103 38.34 17.15 -15.54
C ALA A 103 39.80 16.73 -15.30
N LYS A 104 40.20 16.61 -14.03
CA LYS A 104 41.55 16.19 -13.63
C LYS A 104 41.77 14.69 -13.88
N VAL A 105 40.76 13.87 -13.61
CA VAL A 105 40.77 12.44 -13.93
C VAL A 105 40.80 12.23 -15.44
N PHE A 106 39.97 12.95 -16.20
CA PHE A 106 39.96 12.82 -17.66
C PHE A 106 41.29 13.26 -18.29
N TYR A 107 41.89 14.34 -17.78
CA TYR A 107 43.23 14.80 -18.20
C TYR A 107 44.30 13.75 -17.90
N MET A 108 44.26 13.14 -16.70
CA MET A 108 45.24 12.13 -16.31
C MET A 108 45.12 10.86 -17.16
N ILE A 109 43.91 10.39 -17.43
CA ILE A 109 43.66 9.24 -18.32
C ILE A 109 44.10 9.54 -19.75
N HIS A 110 43.75 10.72 -20.28
CA HIS A 110 44.16 11.13 -21.62
C HIS A 110 45.69 11.24 -21.74
N ASN A 111 46.39 11.75 -20.72
CA ASN A 111 47.85 11.85 -20.73
C ASN A 111 48.54 10.47 -20.66
N ILE A 112 47.96 9.50 -19.93
CA ILE A 112 48.46 8.12 -19.87
C ILE A 112 48.29 7.39 -21.22
N ILE A 113 47.20 7.66 -21.95
CA ILE A 113 46.94 7.00 -23.24
C ILE A 113 47.81 7.59 -24.37
N LYS A 114 48.25 8.85 -24.24
CA LYS A 114 49.00 9.57 -25.28
C LYS A 114 50.52 9.48 -25.18
N ASN A 115 51.07 8.92 -24.09
CA ASN A 115 52.51 8.78 -23.83
C ASN A 115 52.88 7.31 -23.69
#